data_AF-A0A972QJ77-F1
#
_entry.id   AF-A0A972QJ77-F1
#
_cell.length_a   1.000
_cell.length_b   1.000
_cell.length_c   1.000
_cell.angle_alpha   90.00
_cell.angle_beta   90.00
_cell.angle_gamma   90.00
#
_symmetry.space_group_name_H-M   'P 1'
#
loop_
_entity.id
_entity.type
_entity.pdbx_description
1 polymer ?
#
loop_
_entity_poly.entity_id
_entity_poly.type
_entity_poly.pdbx_seq_one_letter_code
_entity_poly.pdbx_strand_id
1 'polypeptide(L)'
;MKIDKKIFLFILLTVSVISLCAYLVLSNSFSCKAQTVEKEIVITAASENAKDQEEITEIDESEVLKEQPEEKKYDFSDLSHWNLTISGWEKLSEKDYYGAFAYTKKCLELYEEKARLMAKGMKRFVSFGHEDDYAVVNDVATSRYIMGETYMRQKKYDEAIEEFNLIIKEYPYAQCWDPKGWFWKVAEISKKNVDKINKLKEEKKSE
;
A
#
# COMPACT_ATOMS: atom_id res chain seq x y z
N MET A 1 -30.28 25.10 52.14
CA MET A 1 -29.91 23.67 52.19
C MET A 1 -28.47 23.55 51.69
N LYS A 2 -27.49 23.31 52.57
CA LYS A 2 -26.06 23.24 52.19
C LYS A 2 -25.76 21.82 51.73
N ILE A 3 -25.69 21.60 50.42
CA ILE A 3 -25.27 20.32 49.86
C ILE A 3 -23.76 20.19 50.10
N ASP A 4 -23.36 19.11 50.74
CA ASP A 4 -21.97 18.85 51.09
C ASP A 4 -21.13 18.71 49.81
N LYS A 5 -20.01 19.45 49.73
CA LYS A 5 -19.15 19.49 48.54
C LYS A 5 -18.61 18.10 48.17
N LYS A 6 -18.50 17.20 49.15
CA LYS A 6 -18.12 15.81 48.93
C LYS A 6 -19.18 15.01 48.16
N ILE A 7 -20.45 15.27 48.42
CA ILE A 7 -21.57 14.63 47.72
C ILE A 7 -21.62 15.12 46.27
N PHE A 8 -21.37 16.42 46.04
CA PHE A 8 -21.34 16.99 44.70
C PHE A 8 -20.20 16.43 43.84
N LEU A 9 -19.00 16.27 44.41
CA LEU A 9 -17.85 15.69 43.71
C LEU A 9 -18.06 14.20 43.38
N PHE A 10 -18.73 13.46 44.28
CA PHE A 10 -19.05 12.04 44.04
C PHE A 10 -20.06 11.86 42.89
N ILE A 11 -21.08 12.73 42.80
CA ILE A 11 -22.05 12.71 41.70
C ILE A 11 -21.39 13.07 40.36
N LEU A 12 -20.45 14.02 40.33
CA LEU A 12 -19.71 14.38 39.12
C LEU A 12 -18.82 13.24 38.59
N LEU A 13 -18.18 12.49 39.49
CA LEU A 13 -17.33 11.36 39.11
C LEU A 13 -18.15 10.17 38.59
N THR A 14 -19.31 9.89 39.18
CA THR A 14 -20.15 8.76 38.74
C THR A 14 -20.80 9.02 37.37
N VAL A 15 -21.23 10.26 37.08
CA VAL A 15 -21.79 10.61 35.77
C VAL A 15 -20.74 10.53 34.65
N SER A 16 -19.48 10.88 34.94
CA SER A 16 -18.37 10.78 33.97
C SER A 16 -18.03 9.33 33.62
N VAL A 17 -18.01 8.43 34.60
CA VAL A 17 -17.70 7.01 34.38
C VAL A 17 -18.84 6.30 33.61
N ILE A 18 -20.09 6.63 33.91
CA ILE A 18 -21.25 6.06 33.20
C ILE A 18 -21.27 6.52 31.73
N SER A 19 -20.91 7.77 31.45
CA SER A 19 -20.79 8.30 30.09
C SER A 19 -19.69 7.62 29.28
N LEU A 20 -18.53 7.33 29.91
CA LEU A 20 -17.42 6.63 29.26
C LEU A 20 -17.74 5.15 28.96
N CYS A 21 -18.47 4.48 29.86
CA CYS A 21 -18.93 3.10 29.64
C CYS A 21 -19.97 2.99 28.51
N ALA A 22 -20.88 3.96 28.38
CA ALA A 22 -21.84 3.99 27.28
C ALA A 22 -21.16 4.19 25.92
N TYR A 23 -20.10 5.01 25.86
CA TYR A 23 -19.35 5.25 24.63
C TYR A 23 -18.60 4.00 24.13
N LEU A 24 -18.03 3.20 25.04
CA LEU A 24 -17.33 1.96 24.70
C LEU A 24 -18.25 0.83 24.21
N VAL A 25 -19.48 0.75 24.74
CA VAL A 25 -20.48 -0.24 24.27
C VAL A 25 -21.04 0.14 22.89
N LEU A 26 -21.19 1.44 22.62
CA LEU A 26 -21.62 1.93 21.30
C LEU A 26 -20.52 1.75 20.24
N SER A 27 -19.23 1.96 20.56
CA SER A 27 -18.15 1.78 19.58
C SER A 27 -17.91 0.31 19.18
N ASN A 28 -18.19 -0.65 20.06
CA ASN A 28 -18.09 -2.08 19.73
C ASN A 28 -19.27 -2.59 18.87
N SER A 29 -20.40 -1.88 18.83
CA SER A 29 -21.58 -2.30 18.06
C SER A 29 -21.52 -1.87 16.58
N PHE A 30 -20.63 -0.95 16.21
CA PHE A 30 -20.48 -0.47 14.83
C PHE A 30 -19.52 -1.33 13.97
N SER A 31 -18.66 -2.15 14.57
CA SER A 31 -17.68 -2.94 13.82
C SER A 31 -18.22 -4.26 13.22
N CYS A 32 -19.48 -4.63 13.47
CA CYS A 32 -20.02 -5.95 13.11
C CYS A 32 -21.20 -5.92 12.10
N LYS A 33 -21.46 -4.78 11.44
CA LYS A 33 -22.54 -4.65 10.43
C LYS A 33 -22.12 -4.18 9.04
N ALA A 34 -20.82 -3.99 8.79
CA ALA A 34 -20.32 -3.54 7.49
C ALA A 34 -19.96 -4.70 6.52
N GLN A 35 -20.29 -5.95 6.84
CA GLN A 35 -19.86 -7.11 6.05
C GLN A 35 -21.01 -8.06 5.72
N THR A 36 -22.13 -7.56 5.16
CA THR A 36 -23.17 -8.45 4.57
C THR A 36 -24.13 -7.78 3.59
N VAL A 37 -23.74 -6.74 2.82
CA VAL A 37 -24.68 -6.10 1.87
C VAL A 37 -24.01 -5.72 0.54
N GLU A 38 -23.43 -6.67 -0.20
CA GLU A 38 -23.07 -6.45 -1.63
C GLU A 38 -23.28 -7.69 -2.52
N LYS A 39 -24.11 -8.67 -2.13
CA LYS A 39 -24.33 -9.87 -2.96
C LYS A 39 -25.75 -10.15 -3.44
N GLU A 40 -26.70 -9.23 -3.26
CA GLU A 40 -28.07 -9.43 -3.76
C GLU A 40 -28.65 -8.17 -4.43
N ILE A 41 -28.02 -7.66 -5.48
CA ILE A 41 -28.71 -6.75 -6.44
C ILE A 41 -28.18 -6.98 -7.85
N VAL A 42 -28.33 -8.17 -8.43
CA VAL A 42 -28.29 -8.32 -9.90
C VAL A 42 -29.16 -9.49 -10.37
N ILE A 43 -30.40 -9.63 -9.90
CA ILE A 43 -31.44 -10.35 -10.64
C ILE A 43 -32.75 -9.61 -10.41
N THR A 44 -33.50 -9.36 -11.49
CA THR A 44 -34.80 -8.66 -11.61
C THR A 44 -34.80 -7.14 -11.71
N ALA A 45 -34.60 -6.62 -12.93
CA ALA A 45 -35.44 -5.56 -13.50
C ALA A 45 -35.24 -5.55 -15.03
N ALA A 46 -36.00 -6.41 -15.71
CA ALA A 46 -36.33 -6.20 -17.11
C ALA A 46 -37.47 -5.17 -17.21
N SER A 47 -37.55 -4.48 -18.36
CA SER A 47 -38.63 -3.59 -18.83
C SER A 47 -38.45 -2.09 -18.53
N GLU A 48 -37.87 -1.31 -19.46
CA GLU A 48 -38.61 -0.55 -20.49
C GLU A 48 -37.74 0.56 -21.15
N ASN A 49 -37.53 0.41 -22.46
CA ASN A 49 -37.38 1.42 -23.53
C ASN A 49 -36.68 2.79 -23.29
N ALA A 50 -35.56 2.99 -23.98
CA ALA A 50 -35.34 4.06 -24.98
C ALA A 50 -34.04 3.74 -25.75
N LYS A 51 -34.16 3.21 -26.98
CA LYS A 51 -33.89 3.90 -28.26
C LYS A 51 -32.48 4.47 -28.42
N ASP A 52 -31.86 3.96 -29.49
CA ASP A 52 -30.76 4.50 -30.28
C ASP A 52 -29.34 4.24 -29.74
N GLN A 53 -28.76 3.11 -30.15
CA GLN A 53 -27.44 3.09 -30.77
C GLN A 53 -27.21 1.79 -31.57
N GLU A 54 -27.07 1.98 -32.87
CA GLU A 54 -26.55 1.01 -33.84
C GLU A 54 -25.04 0.76 -33.61
N GLU A 55 -24.64 -0.46 -33.96
CA GLU A 55 -23.29 -0.87 -34.38
C GLU A 55 -22.21 -0.98 -33.27
N ILE A 56 -22.37 -2.01 -32.43
CA ILE A 56 -21.24 -2.62 -31.73
C ILE A 56 -20.69 -3.70 -32.65
N THR A 57 -19.51 -3.43 -33.21
CA THR A 57 -18.68 -4.44 -33.85
C THR A 57 -18.27 -5.46 -32.80
N GLU A 58 -18.52 -6.72 -33.14
CA GLU A 58 -18.17 -7.92 -32.40
C GLU A 58 -16.64 -7.98 -32.24
N ILE A 59 -16.13 -7.42 -31.13
CA ILE A 59 -14.74 -7.62 -30.73
C ILE A 59 -14.72 -8.98 -30.06
N ASP A 60 -14.18 -9.94 -30.81
CA ASP A 60 -13.89 -11.31 -30.40
C ASP A 60 -13.18 -11.35 -29.04
N GLU A 61 -13.94 -11.68 -28.00
CA GLU A 61 -13.51 -11.80 -26.61
C GLU A 61 -12.55 -13.00 -26.41
N SER A 62 -12.19 -13.73 -27.47
CA SER A 62 -11.21 -14.81 -27.42
C SER A 62 -9.74 -14.34 -27.58
N GLU A 63 -9.48 -13.05 -27.84
CA GLU A 63 -8.12 -12.54 -28.06
C GLU A 63 -7.47 -11.78 -26.88
N VAL A 64 -8.11 -11.73 -25.70
CA VAL A 64 -7.57 -11.11 -24.45
C VAL A 64 -7.14 -12.17 -23.42
N LEU A 65 -6.70 -13.34 -23.86
CA LEU A 65 -6.02 -14.33 -23.03
C LEU A 65 -4.78 -14.90 -23.74
N LYS A 66 -3.90 -14.02 -24.23
CA LYS A 66 -2.57 -14.45 -24.67
C LYS A 66 -1.61 -14.41 -23.48
N GLU A 67 -1.36 -15.61 -22.97
CA GLU A 67 -0.23 -16.05 -22.14
C GLU A 67 -0.19 -15.51 -20.69
N GLN A 68 -0.93 -16.17 -19.80
CA GLN A 68 -0.41 -16.36 -18.44
C GLN A 68 0.80 -17.31 -18.58
N PRO A 69 2.04 -16.87 -18.29
CA PRO A 69 3.19 -17.75 -18.36
C PRO A 69 2.98 -18.91 -17.39
N GLU A 70 3.38 -20.12 -17.82
CA GLU A 70 3.42 -21.33 -16.98
C GLU A 70 3.85 -20.96 -15.55
N GLU A 71 3.13 -21.47 -14.55
CA GLU A 71 3.20 -21.10 -13.13
C GLU A 71 4.65 -21.21 -12.59
N LYS A 72 5.45 -20.17 -12.82
CA LYS A 72 6.86 -20.14 -12.46
C LYS A 72 6.95 -20.08 -10.95
N LYS A 73 7.26 -21.22 -10.33
CA LYS A 73 7.39 -21.34 -8.88
C LYS A 73 8.69 -20.64 -8.43
N TYR A 74 8.54 -19.55 -7.68
CA TYR A 74 9.66 -18.85 -7.05
C TYR A 74 10.07 -19.54 -5.73
N ASP A 75 11.33 -19.36 -5.33
CA ASP A 75 11.87 -19.96 -4.11
C ASP A 75 11.62 -19.06 -2.90
N PHE A 76 10.72 -19.49 -2.02
CA PHE A 76 10.39 -18.79 -0.78
C PHE A 76 10.94 -19.51 0.46
N SER A 77 12.06 -20.22 0.33
CA SER A 77 12.70 -20.93 1.45
C SER A 77 13.20 -20.00 2.55
N ASP A 78 13.69 -18.81 2.19
CA ASP A 78 14.04 -17.74 3.12
C ASP A 78 13.06 -16.56 2.97
N LEU A 79 12.19 -16.42 3.96
CA LEU A 79 11.15 -15.39 4.03
C LEU A 79 11.59 -14.12 4.74
N SER A 80 12.88 -13.96 5.05
CA SER A 80 13.37 -12.72 5.69
C SER A 80 13.13 -11.50 4.79
N HIS A 81 12.79 -10.36 5.41
CA HIS A 81 12.53 -9.11 4.69
C HIS A 81 13.70 -8.70 3.78
N TRP A 82 14.93 -8.90 4.26
CA TRP A 82 16.14 -8.66 3.49
C TRP A 82 16.21 -9.57 2.25
N ASN A 83 16.09 -10.89 2.42
CA ASN A 83 16.19 -11.83 1.31
C ASN A 83 15.11 -11.60 0.24
N LEU A 84 13.87 -11.35 0.66
CA LEU A 84 12.78 -11.04 -0.26
C LEU A 84 13.06 -9.74 -1.05
N THR A 85 13.61 -8.71 -0.39
CA THR A 85 13.95 -7.45 -1.07
C THR A 85 15.09 -7.63 -2.07
N ILE A 86 16.15 -8.36 -1.70
CA ILE A 86 17.27 -8.68 -2.59
C ILE A 86 16.81 -9.53 -3.78
N SER A 87 16.01 -10.57 -3.53
CA SER A 87 15.44 -11.40 -4.61
C SER A 87 14.58 -10.57 -5.56
N GLY A 88 13.84 -9.57 -5.05
CA GLY A 88 13.10 -8.63 -5.88
C GLY A 88 14.00 -7.81 -6.81
N TRP A 89 15.13 -7.31 -6.31
CA TRP A 89 16.13 -6.61 -7.13
C TRP A 89 16.73 -7.51 -8.21
N GLU A 90 17.10 -8.74 -7.84
CA GLU A 90 17.66 -9.73 -8.77
C GLU A 90 16.69 -10.00 -9.93
N LYS A 91 15.42 -10.31 -9.62
CA LYS A 91 14.41 -10.55 -10.66
C LYS A 91 14.16 -9.33 -11.53
N LEU A 92 14.12 -8.12 -10.96
CA LEU A 92 14.02 -6.89 -11.74
C LEU A 92 15.23 -6.70 -12.68
N SER A 93 16.44 -7.04 -12.24
CA SER A 93 17.65 -6.97 -13.06
C SER A 93 17.61 -7.95 -14.24
N GLU A 94 17.03 -9.14 -14.02
CA GLU A 94 16.79 -10.18 -15.04
C GLU A 94 15.63 -9.83 -15.99
N LYS A 95 14.93 -8.70 -15.74
CA LYS A 95 13.66 -8.33 -16.40
C LYS A 95 12.53 -9.34 -16.17
N ASP A 96 12.66 -10.18 -15.14
CA ASP A 96 11.59 -11.04 -14.64
C ASP A 96 10.65 -10.20 -13.76
N TYR A 97 9.75 -9.46 -14.41
CA TYR A 97 8.83 -8.56 -13.71
C TYR A 97 7.83 -9.31 -12.81
N TYR A 98 7.43 -10.53 -13.21
CA TYR A 98 6.57 -11.37 -12.37
C TYR A 98 7.30 -11.78 -11.10
N GLY A 99 8.56 -12.22 -11.21
CA GLY A 99 9.38 -12.56 -10.06
C GLY A 99 9.66 -11.37 -9.15
N ALA A 100 9.93 -10.19 -9.74
CA ALA A 100 10.12 -8.96 -8.98
C ALA A 100 8.88 -8.67 -8.11
N PHE A 101 7.68 -8.71 -8.71
CA PHE A 101 6.44 -8.55 -7.94
C PHE A 101 6.19 -9.68 -6.94
N ALA A 102 6.51 -10.93 -7.26
CA ALA A 102 6.26 -12.06 -6.38
C ALA A 102 7.02 -11.90 -5.06
N TYR A 103 8.32 -11.58 -5.12
CA TYR A 103 9.14 -11.37 -3.94
C TYR A 103 8.79 -10.10 -3.15
N THR A 104 8.59 -8.97 -3.84
CA THR A 104 8.26 -7.72 -3.14
C THR A 104 6.87 -7.78 -2.50
N LYS A 105 5.87 -8.35 -3.18
CA LYS A 105 4.53 -8.55 -2.58
C LYS A 105 4.60 -9.49 -1.38
N LYS A 106 5.41 -10.55 -1.43
CA LYS A 106 5.63 -11.42 -0.27
C LYS A 106 6.28 -10.66 0.89
N CYS A 107 7.23 -9.75 0.63
CA CYS A 107 7.81 -8.89 1.65
C CYS A 107 6.74 -8.01 2.31
N LEU A 108 5.90 -7.36 1.50
CA LEU A 108 4.80 -6.52 2.01
C LEU A 108 3.79 -7.34 2.83
N GLU A 109 3.38 -8.50 2.34
CA GLU A 109 2.44 -9.39 3.02
C GLU A 109 2.89 -9.74 4.45
N LEU A 110 4.18 -9.98 4.65
CA LEU A 110 4.72 -10.40 5.94
C LEU A 110 5.09 -9.22 6.85
N TYR A 111 5.52 -8.09 6.29
CA TYR A 111 6.23 -7.05 7.05
C TYR A 111 5.62 -5.65 6.97
N GLU A 112 4.66 -5.40 6.08
CA GLU A 112 4.14 -4.05 5.86
C GLU A 112 3.52 -3.45 7.12
N GLU A 113 2.70 -4.20 7.85
CA GLU A 113 2.05 -3.67 9.06
C GLU A 113 3.09 -3.21 10.10
N LYS A 114 4.09 -4.06 10.38
CA LYS A 114 5.20 -3.74 11.29
C LYS A 114 5.98 -2.52 10.80
N ALA A 115 6.33 -2.47 9.51
CA ALA A 115 7.04 -1.35 8.92
C ALA A 115 6.27 -0.03 9.09
N ARG A 116 4.96 -0.01 8.81
CA ARG A 116 4.12 1.19 8.99
C ARG A 116 4.08 1.66 10.44
N LEU A 117 3.97 0.73 11.40
CA LEU A 117 3.96 1.08 12.82
C LEU A 117 5.30 1.68 13.26
N MET A 118 6.42 1.10 12.83
CA MET A 118 7.75 1.64 13.10
C MET A 118 7.96 3.00 12.44
N ALA A 119 7.55 3.15 11.18
CA ALA A 119 7.71 4.39 10.41
C ALA A 119 6.94 5.57 11.01
N LYS A 120 5.75 5.35 11.60
CA LYS A 120 4.97 6.40 12.30
C LYS A 120 5.73 7.06 13.45
N GLY A 121 6.66 6.34 14.09
CA GLY A 121 7.50 6.88 15.17
C GLY A 121 8.70 7.69 14.67
N MET A 122 9.05 7.58 13.39
CA MET A 122 10.23 8.23 12.82
C MET A 122 9.97 9.72 12.58
N LYS A 123 10.94 10.56 12.94
CA LYS A 123 10.91 12.02 12.72
C LYS A 123 12.08 12.53 11.87
N ARG A 124 13.03 11.64 11.58
CA ARG A 124 14.26 11.92 10.86
C ARG A 124 14.86 10.59 10.39
N PHE A 125 15.80 10.67 9.46
CA PHE A 125 16.66 9.56 9.12
C PHE A 125 17.44 9.07 10.34
N VAL A 126 17.65 7.76 10.40
CA VAL A 126 18.44 7.12 11.44
C VAL A 126 19.90 7.51 11.28
N SER A 127 20.61 7.64 12.40
CA SER A 127 22.05 7.92 12.39
C SER A 127 22.84 6.70 11.93
N PHE A 128 24.05 6.96 11.44
CA PHE A 128 25.00 5.92 11.07
C PHE A 128 25.22 4.91 12.20
N GLY A 129 25.19 3.62 11.88
CA GLY A 129 25.34 2.51 12.82
C GLY A 129 24.03 2.05 13.48
N HIS A 130 22.89 2.67 13.15
CA HIS A 130 21.56 2.35 13.68
C HIS A 130 20.55 2.01 12.58
N GLU A 131 21.04 1.71 11.37
CA GLU A 131 20.19 1.36 10.24
C GLU A 131 19.43 0.05 10.44
N ASP A 132 20.07 -0.91 11.10
CA ASP A 132 19.50 -2.23 11.38
C ASP A 132 18.29 -2.17 12.32
N ASP A 133 18.24 -1.16 13.21
CA ASP A 133 17.09 -0.92 14.09
C ASP A 133 15.79 -0.67 13.31
N TYR A 134 15.92 -0.22 12.05
CA TYR A 134 14.81 0.09 11.14
C TYR A 134 14.90 -0.69 9.82
N ALA A 135 15.64 -1.81 9.79
CA ALA A 135 15.82 -2.63 8.59
C ALA A 135 14.48 -3.01 7.93
N VAL A 136 13.47 -3.38 8.73
CA VAL A 136 12.13 -3.72 8.23
C VAL A 136 11.47 -2.55 7.50
N VAL A 137 11.60 -1.32 8.01
CA VAL A 137 11.06 -0.12 7.36
C VAL A 137 11.78 0.13 6.04
N ASN A 138 13.10 0.03 6.07
CA ASN A 138 13.97 0.23 4.91
C ASN A 138 13.65 -0.78 3.79
N ASP A 139 13.52 -2.06 4.14
CA ASP A 139 13.29 -3.15 3.19
C ASP A 139 11.88 -3.14 2.61
N VAL A 140 10.85 -2.83 3.40
CA VAL A 140 9.47 -2.68 2.89
C VAL A 140 9.36 -1.48 1.95
N ALA A 141 9.95 -0.33 2.33
CA ALA A 141 9.96 0.85 1.46
C ALA A 141 10.73 0.58 0.16
N THR A 142 11.86 -0.15 0.25
CA THR A 142 12.66 -0.55 -0.92
C THR A 142 11.90 -1.55 -1.79
N SER A 143 11.18 -2.50 -1.19
CA SER A 143 10.32 -3.44 -1.93
C SER A 143 9.24 -2.72 -2.73
N ARG A 144 8.60 -1.69 -2.16
CA ARG A 144 7.69 -0.80 -2.91
C ARG A 144 8.41 -0.04 -4.02
N TYR A 145 9.63 0.43 -3.78
CA TYR A 145 10.42 1.11 -4.80
C TYR A 145 10.71 0.20 -6.01
N ILE A 146 11.09 -1.06 -5.74
CA ILE A 146 11.28 -2.09 -6.77
C ILE A 146 9.99 -2.29 -7.57
N MET A 147 8.81 -2.32 -6.92
CA MET A 147 7.52 -2.40 -7.62
C MET A 147 7.29 -1.21 -8.54
N GLY A 148 7.54 0.01 -8.06
CA GLY A 148 7.44 1.23 -8.87
C GLY A 148 8.37 1.21 -10.09
N GLU A 149 9.64 0.82 -9.92
CA GLU A 149 10.59 0.64 -11.03
C GLU A 149 10.14 -0.47 -12.00
N THR A 150 9.59 -1.56 -11.48
CA THR A 150 9.06 -2.68 -12.28
C THR A 150 7.90 -2.22 -13.16
N TYR A 151 7.00 -1.40 -12.63
CA TYR A 151 5.92 -0.76 -13.38
C TYR A 151 6.45 0.23 -14.42
N MET A 152 7.42 1.09 -14.06
CA MET A 152 8.06 2.02 -15.00
C MET A 152 8.69 1.32 -16.20
N ARG A 153 9.40 0.20 -15.98
CA ARG A 153 10.00 -0.60 -17.06
C ARG A 153 8.96 -1.22 -18.01
N GLN A 154 7.74 -1.43 -17.52
CA GLN A 154 6.59 -1.87 -18.32
C GLN A 154 5.77 -0.71 -18.90
N LYS A 155 6.21 0.55 -18.72
CA LYS A 155 5.48 1.77 -19.10
C LYS A 155 4.10 1.92 -18.42
N LYS A 156 3.88 1.20 -17.32
CA LYS A 156 2.70 1.25 -16.45
C LYS A 156 2.87 2.40 -15.46
N TYR A 157 2.71 3.62 -15.95
CA TYR A 157 3.14 4.82 -15.24
C TYR A 157 2.23 5.21 -14.08
N ASP A 158 0.94 4.90 -14.16
CA ASP A 158 -0.01 5.24 -13.10
C ASP A 158 0.22 4.34 -11.88
N GLU A 159 0.40 3.04 -12.09
CA GLU A 159 0.74 2.08 -11.03
C GLU A 159 2.11 2.36 -10.41
N ALA A 160 3.09 2.83 -11.22
CA ALA A 160 4.37 3.28 -10.69
C ALA A 160 4.24 4.49 -9.76
N ILE A 161 3.44 5.49 -10.15
CA ILE A 161 3.17 6.68 -9.34
C ILE A 161 2.50 6.30 -8.01
N GLU A 162 1.56 5.35 -8.03
CA GLU A 162 0.90 4.86 -6.81
C GLU A 162 1.91 4.30 -5.81
N GLU A 163 2.80 3.40 -6.25
CA GLU A 163 3.83 2.82 -5.38
C GLU A 163 4.80 3.87 -4.83
N PHE A 164 5.26 4.80 -5.67
CA PHE A 164 6.15 5.88 -5.23
C PHE A 164 5.48 6.83 -4.24
N ASN A 165 4.20 7.15 -4.44
CA ASN A 165 3.45 8.01 -3.51
C ASN A 165 3.23 7.34 -2.16
N LEU A 166 3.01 6.02 -2.11
CA LEU A 166 2.94 5.27 -0.87
C LEU A 166 4.25 5.37 -0.08
N ILE A 167 5.40 5.30 -0.75
CA ILE A 167 6.71 5.49 -0.11
C ILE A 167 6.85 6.91 0.46
N ILE A 168 6.55 7.92 -0.34
CA ILE A 168 6.68 9.33 0.06
C ILE A 168 5.82 9.63 1.30
N LYS A 169 4.62 9.05 1.35
CA LYS A 169 3.66 9.30 2.43
C LYS A 169 3.96 8.47 3.68
N GLU A 170 4.17 7.17 3.53
CA GLU A 170 4.18 6.23 4.66
C GLU A 170 5.61 5.94 5.16
N TYR A 171 6.64 6.16 4.33
CA TYR A 171 8.03 5.84 4.64
C TYR A 171 9.02 6.99 4.34
N PRO A 172 8.74 8.24 4.81
CA PRO A 172 9.52 9.42 4.42
C PRO A 172 10.99 9.39 4.86
N TYR A 173 11.33 8.55 5.85
CA TYR A 173 12.68 8.44 6.43
C TYR A 173 13.37 7.10 6.14
N ALA A 174 12.80 6.28 5.25
CA ALA A 174 13.43 5.03 4.84
C ALA A 174 14.70 5.30 4.02
N GLN A 175 15.72 4.47 4.24
CA GLN A 175 16.99 4.53 3.53
C GLN A 175 17.50 3.13 3.18
N CYS A 176 18.12 2.99 2.03
CA CYS A 176 18.59 1.69 1.54
C CYS A 176 20.09 1.77 1.23
N TRP A 177 20.81 0.71 1.59
CA TRP A 177 22.24 0.61 1.33
C TRP A 177 22.51 0.38 -0.16
N ASP A 178 23.34 1.22 -0.76
CA ASP A 178 23.91 0.99 -2.08
C ASP A 178 25.25 0.25 -1.90
N PRO A 179 25.50 -0.86 -2.63
CA PRO A 179 26.78 -1.56 -2.63
C PRO A 179 28.00 -0.68 -2.92
N LYS A 180 27.80 0.51 -3.53
CA LYS A 180 28.85 1.50 -3.79
C LYS A 180 29.22 2.36 -2.57
N GLY A 181 28.62 2.11 -1.41
CA GLY A 181 29.11 2.64 -0.13
C GLY A 181 28.32 3.81 0.47
N TRP A 182 27.06 4.02 0.06
CA TRP A 182 26.22 5.07 0.62
C TRP A 182 24.79 4.59 0.85
N PHE A 183 24.08 5.26 1.76
CA PHE A 183 22.62 5.10 1.88
C PHE A 183 21.91 6.11 0.99
N TRP A 184 20.99 5.64 0.15
CA TRP A 184 20.08 6.50 -0.59
C TRP A 184 18.72 6.57 0.10
N LYS A 185 18.03 7.70 -0.07
CA LYS A 185 16.77 7.99 0.60
C LYS A 185 15.61 7.60 -0.29
N VAL A 186 14.83 6.61 0.14
CA VAL A 186 13.87 5.95 -0.75
C VAL A 186 12.76 6.92 -1.19
N ALA A 187 12.23 7.72 -0.27
CA ALA A 187 11.21 8.72 -0.57
C ALA A 187 11.70 9.85 -1.50
N GLU A 188 12.95 10.30 -1.36
CA GLU A 188 13.50 11.36 -2.22
C GLU A 188 13.66 10.90 -3.67
N ILE A 189 14.13 9.67 -3.88
CA ILE A 189 14.25 9.10 -5.23
C ILE A 189 12.85 8.81 -5.82
N SER A 190 11.93 8.30 -5.00
CA SER A 190 10.53 8.08 -5.39
C SER A 190 9.88 9.37 -5.91
N LYS A 191 10.08 10.49 -5.21
CA LYS A 191 9.58 11.80 -5.65
C LYS A 191 10.15 12.20 -7.02
N LYS A 192 11.46 12.04 -7.22
CA LYS A 192 12.10 12.32 -8.52
C LYS A 192 11.53 11.46 -9.65
N ASN A 193 11.20 10.20 -9.36
CA ASN A 193 10.56 9.31 -10.34
C ASN A 193 9.14 9.76 -10.68
N VAL A 194 8.34 10.18 -9.70
CA VAL A 194 7.01 10.78 -9.96
C VAL A 194 7.13 12.01 -10.85
N ASP A 195 8.04 12.94 -10.52
CA ASP A 195 8.28 14.15 -11.33
C ASP A 195 8.69 13.79 -12.77
N LYS A 196 9.58 12.81 -12.92
CA LYS A 196 10.02 12.28 -14.22
C LYS A 196 8.86 11.70 -15.02
N ILE A 197 8.01 10.88 -14.40
CA ILE A 197 6.85 10.28 -15.07
C ILE A 197 5.87 11.36 -15.51
N ASN A 198 5.57 12.34 -14.66
CA ASN A 198 4.66 13.44 -15.00
C ASN A 198 5.15 14.22 -16.21
N LYS A 199 6.46 14.55 -16.25
CA LYS A 199 7.07 15.19 -17.41
C LYS A 199 6.91 14.36 -18.70
N LEU A 200 7.12 13.03 -18.63
CA LEU A 200 6.92 12.14 -19.77
C LEU A 200 5.46 12.11 -20.25
N LYS A 201 4.49 12.25 -19.35
CA LYS A 201 3.05 12.32 -19.69
C LYS A 201 2.70 13.65 -20.36
N GLU A 202 3.31 14.75 -19.94
CA GLU A 202 3.14 16.07 -20.55
C GLU A 202 3.68 16.12 -21.98
N GLU A 203 4.90 15.61 -22.20
CA GLU A 203 5.54 15.56 -23.52
C GLU A 203 4.69 14.76 -24.53
N LYS A 204 4.16 13.61 -24.13
CA LYS A 204 3.25 12.79 -24.96
C LYS A 204 1.92 13.45 -25.29
N LYS A 205 1.46 14.42 -24.48
CA LYS A 205 0.21 15.15 -24.74
C LYS A 205 0.41 16.28 -25.77
N SER A 206 1.65 16.71 -25.97
CA SER A 206 2.02 17.74 -26.95
C SER A 206 2.38 17.22 -28.34
N GLU A 207 2.49 15.89 -28.49
CA GLU A 207 2.67 15.19 -29.77
C GLU A 207 1.31 14.87 -30.43
#